data_AF-A0A1H7XGH8-F1
#
_entry.id   AF-A0A1H7XGH8-F1
#
_cell.length_a   1.000
_cell.length_b   1.000
_cell.length_c   1.000
_cell.angle_alpha   90.00
_cell.angle_beta   90.00
_cell.angle_gamma   90.00
#
_symmetry.space_group_name_H-M   'P 1'
#
loop_
_entity.id
_entity.type
_entity.pdbx_description
1 polymer ?
#
loop_
_entity_poly.entity_id
_entity_poly.type
_entity_poly.pdbx_seq_one_letter_code
_entity_poly.pdbx_strand_id
1 'polypeptide(L)'
;MEKPQGKYEEIGTRVGKLVDKKQKAYGRSFDRSGEIIKILYPNGIRPEQYEDLLAMTRVIDKLFRIANQKEAFGENPWQDVAGYGLLKCSEPE
;
A
#
# COMPACT_ATOMS: atom_id res chain seq x y z
N MET A 1 1.65 -13.45 -38.93
CA MET A 1 0.56 -13.62 -37.95
C MET A 1 1.21 -13.84 -36.60
N GLU A 2 0.92 -12.99 -35.61
CA GLU A 2 1.37 -13.22 -34.23
C GLU A 2 0.72 -14.50 -33.69
N LYS A 3 1.51 -15.33 -33.00
CA LYS A 3 0.99 -16.53 -32.34
C LYS A 3 0.01 -16.10 -31.24
N PRO A 4 -1.08 -16.87 -31.01
CA PRO A 4 -1.98 -16.61 -29.89
C PRO A 4 -1.17 -16.63 -28.59
N GLN A 5 -1.44 -15.65 -27.74
CA GLN A 5 -0.78 -15.48 -26.45
C GLN A 5 -0.99 -16.73 -25.59
N GLY A 6 0.06 -17.19 -24.91
CA GLY A 6 -0.05 -18.31 -23.97
C GLY A 6 -0.80 -17.89 -22.71
N LYS A 7 -1.45 -18.84 -22.02
CA LYS A 7 -2.18 -18.60 -20.76
C LYS A 7 -1.41 -17.74 -19.74
N TYR A 8 -0.11 -18.00 -19.57
CA TYR A 8 0.73 -17.24 -18.63
C TYR A 8 1.06 -15.84 -19.12
N GLU A 9 1.21 -15.65 -20.44
CA GLU A 9 1.45 -14.35 -21.04
C GLU A 9 0.23 -13.44 -20.89
N GLU A 10 -0.99 -13.97 -21.05
CA GLU A 10 -2.23 -13.22 -20.79
C GLU A 10 -2.34 -12.75 -19.33
N ILE A 11 -1.99 -13.64 -18.39
CA ILE A 11 -1.93 -13.30 -16.96
C ILE A 11 -0.90 -12.19 -16.73
N GLY A 12 0.28 -12.30 -17.32
CA GLY A 12 1.33 -11.29 -17.24
C GLY A 12 0.85 -9.93 -17.73
N THR A 13 0.24 -9.86 -18.91
CA THR A 13 -0.30 -8.62 -19.48
C THR A 13 -1.35 -8.00 -18.56
N ARG A 14 -2.27 -8.81 -18.02
CA ARG A 14 -3.32 -8.32 -17.11
C ARG A 14 -2.75 -7.79 -15.80
N VAL A 15 -1.79 -8.50 -15.21
CA VAL A 15 -1.13 -8.09 -13.96
C VAL A 15 -0.32 -6.82 -14.18
N GLY A 16 0.46 -6.74 -15.27
CA GLY A 16 1.26 -5.55 -15.62
C GLY A 16 0.39 -4.30 -15.74
N LYS A 17 -0.71 -4.36 -16.50
CA LYS A 17 -1.66 -3.25 -16.64
C LYS A 17 -2.22 -2.78 -15.29
N LEU A 18 -2.52 -3.71 -14.38
CA LEU A 18 -3.00 -3.37 -13.03
C LEU A 18 -1.91 -2.67 -12.20
N VAL A 19 -0.68 -3.18 -12.26
CA VAL A 19 0.47 -2.59 -11.54
C VAL A 19 0.75 -1.18 -12.04
N ASP A 20 0.73 -0.95 -13.36
CA ASP A 20 0.91 0.40 -13.93
C ASP A 20 -0.15 1.39 -13.45
N LYS A 21 -1.42 0.97 -13.42
CA LYS A 21 -2.52 1.81 -12.90
C LYS A 21 -2.28 2.16 -11.44
N LYS A 22 -1.87 1.18 -10.62
CA LYS A 22 -1.60 1.41 -9.19
C LYS A 22 -0.37 2.29 -8.97
N GLN A 23 0.75 2.01 -9.63
CA GLN A 23 1.96 2.84 -9.50
C GLN A 23 1.70 4.31 -9.80
N LYS A 24 0.87 4.62 -10.82
CA LYS A 24 0.43 5.98 -11.12
C LYS A 24 -0.43 6.59 -10.02
N ALA A 25 -1.43 5.85 -9.52
CA ALA A 25 -2.34 6.36 -8.49
C ALA A 25 -1.65 6.60 -7.13
N TYR A 26 -0.64 5.80 -6.80
CA TYR A 26 0.06 5.83 -5.51
C TYR A 26 1.42 6.54 -5.56
N GLY A 27 1.88 7.02 -6.72
CA GLY A 27 3.10 7.82 -6.85
C GLY A 27 4.34 7.20 -6.20
N ARG A 28 4.64 5.93 -6.50
CA ARG A 28 5.79 5.21 -5.91
C ARG A 28 5.70 4.95 -4.39
N SER A 29 4.48 4.80 -3.86
CA SER A 29 4.24 4.38 -2.46
C SER A 29 5.07 3.15 -2.05
N PHE A 30 5.17 2.15 -2.93
CA PHE A 30 5.81 0.87 -2.59
C PHE A 30 7.28 1.02 -2.17
N ASP A 31 8.07 1.79 -2.92
CA ASP A 31 9.48 2.05 -2.60
C ASP A 31 9.65 3.15 -1.55
N ARG A 32 8.82 4.20 -1.58
CA ARG A 32 8.96 5.33 -0.66
C ARG A 32 8.49 5.02 0.77
N SER A 33 7.51 4.13 0.93
CA SER A 33 7.07 3.67 2.26
C SER A 33 8.21 2.99 3.02
N GLY A 34 9.05 2.22 2.33
CA GLY A 34 10.22 1.57 2.93
C GLY A 34 11.21 2.58 3.53
N GLU A 35 11.41 3.72 2.89
CA GLU A 35 12.28 4.79 3.42
C GLU A 35 11.70 5.44 4.68
N ILE A 36 10.38 5.62 4.74
CA ILE A 36 9.71 6.12 5.96
C ILE A 36 9.87 5.10 7.10
N ILE A 37 9.68 3.81 6.83
CA ILE A 37 9.87 2.76 7.84
C ILE A 37 11.31 2.73 8.36
N LYS A 38 12.33 2.91 7.52
CA LYS A 38 13.74 3.00 7.96
C LYS A 38 13.98 4.18 8.90
N ILE A 39 13.30 5.30 8.70
CA ILE A 39 13.37 6.47 9.60
C ILE A 39 12.72 6.15 10.95
N LEU A 40 11.57 5.47 10.94
CA LEU A 40 10.84 5.10 12.16
C LEU A 40 11.51 3.97 12.96
N TYR A 41 12.15 3.02 12.27
CA TYR A 41 12.79 1.84 12.85
C TYR A 41 14.28 1.76 12.45
N PRO A 42 15.13 2.72 12.87
CA PRO A 42 16.53 2.78 12.45
C PRO A 42 17.36 1.57 12.92
N ASN A 43 16.91 0.89 13.97
CA ASN A 43 17.57 -0.27 14.57
C ASN A 43 16.86 -1.60 14.24
N GLY A 44 15.98 -1.61 13.23
CA GLY A 44 15.16 -2.76 12.87
C GLY A 44 13.85 -2.86 13.67
N ILE A 45 13.06 -3.88 13.32
CA ILE A 45 11.73 -4.15 13.87
C ILE A 45 11.82 -5.42 14.72
N ARG A 46 11.31 -5.37 15.96
CA ARG A 46 11.18 -6.55 16.82
C ARG A 46 9.84 -7.27 16.57
N PRO A 47 9.73 -8.59 16.83
CA PRO A 47 8.51 -9.38 16.61
C PRO A 47 7.25 -8.76 17.21
N GLU A 48 7.34 -8.14 18.39
CA GLU A 48 6.21 -7.57 19.12
C GLU A 48 5.69 -6.28 18.49
N GLN A 49 6.45 -5.68 17.56
CA GLN A 49 6.10 -4.40 16.91
C GLN A 49 5.38 -4.59 15.57
N TYR A 50 5.19 -5.84 15.11
CA TYR A 50 4.65 -6.10 13.77
C TYR A 50 3.17 -5.69 13.61
N GLU A 51 2.39 -5.68 14.69
CA GLU A 51 0.99 -5.24 14.63
C GLU A 51 0.90 -3.72 14.37
N ASP A 52 1.66 -2.92 15.12
CA ASP A 52 1.75 -1.48 14.89
C ASP A 52 2.39 -1.15 13.55
N LEU A 53 3.43 -1.89 13.16
CA LEU A 53 4.06 -1.75 11.85
C LEU A 53 3.05 -2.00 10.72
N LEU A 54 2.19 -3.01 10.85
CA LEU A 54 1.15 -3.29 9.86
C LEU A 54 0.16 -2.12 9.76
N ALA A 55 -0.31 -1.58 10.88
CA ALA A 55 -1.20 -0.42 10.87
C ALA A 55 -0.52 0.80 10.23
N MET A 56 0.71 1.11 10.63
CA MET A 56 1.48 2.24 10.09
C MET A 56 1.76 2.11 8.61
N THR A 57 2.21 0.95 8.12
CA THR A 57 2.48 0.74 6.69
C THR A 57 1.22 0.96 5.84
N ARG A 58 0.04 0.54 6.33
CA ARG A 58 -1.24 0.80 5.66
C ARG A 58 -1.59 2.29 5.68
N VAL A 59 -1.37 2.99 6.79
CA VAL A 59 -1.58 4.45 6.85
C VAL A 59 -0.66 5.17 5.86
N ILE A 60 0.63 4.83 5.82
CA ILE A 60 1.60 5.43 4.90
C ILE A 60 1.16 5.23 3.44
N ASP A 61 0.73 4.02 3.07
CA ASP A 61 0.24 3.76 1.70
C ASP A 61 -0.98 4.62 1.34
N LYS A 62 -1.91 4.82 2.29
CA LYS A 62 -3.05 5.70 2.10
C LYS A 62 -2.63 7.17 1.97
N LEU A 63 -1.63 7.64 2.72
CA LEU A 63 -1.08 8.99 2.58
C LEU A 63 -0.52 9.24 1.18
N PHE A 64 0.21 8.27 0.60
CA PHE A 64 0.66 8.36 -0.78
C PHE A 64 -0.51 8.45 -1.77
N ARG A 65 -1.55 7.64 -1.60
CA ARG A 65 -2.77 7.73 -2.42
C ARG A 65 -3.42 9.11 -2.30
N ILE A 66 -3.58 9.62 -1.07
CA ILE A 66 -4.19 10.93 -0.81
C ILE A 66 -3.41 12.05 -1.52
N ALA A 67 -2.08 12.02 -1.44
CA ALA A 67 -1.21 13.03 -2.02
C ALA A 67 -1.18 13.01 -3.56
N ASN A 68 -1.40 11.84 -4.18
CA ASN A 68 -1.28 11.68 -5.64
C ASN A 68 -2.64 11.61 -6.34
N GLN A 69 -3.49 10.65 -5.96
CA GLN A 69 -4.79 10.43 -6.60
C GLN A 69 -5.81 9.88 -5.60
N LYS A 70 -6.25 10.75 -4.69
CA LYS A 70 -7.20 10.43 -3.61
C LYS A 70 -8.40 9.60 -4.09
N GLU A 71 -8.98 9.96 -5.23
CA GLU A 71 -10.21 9.38 -5.77
C GLU A 71 -10.03 8.13 -6.66
N ALA A 72 -8.81 7.58 -6.78
CA ALA A 72 -8.48 6.52 -7.75
C ALA A 72 -9.30 5.22 -7.68
N PHE A 73 -9.98 4.95 -6.55
CA PHE A 73 -10.70 3.70 -6.30
C PHE A 73 -12.12 3.86 -5.74
N GLY A 74 -12.69 5.07 -5.72
CA GLY A 74 -14.07 5.30 -5.24
C GLY A 74 -14.29 5.15 -3.72
N GLU A 75 -13.24 4.80 -2.98
CA GLU A 75 -13.22 4.75 -1.50
C GLU A 75 -12.67 6.05 -0.91
N ASN A 76 -13.06 6.40 0.32
CA ASN A 76 -12.46 7.51 1.05
C ASN A 76 -11.22 7.05 1.85
N PRO A 77 -9.99 7.38 1.42
CA PRO A 77 -8.78 6.92 2.11
C PRO A 77 -8.61 7.50 3.53
N TRP A 78 -9.28 8.60 3.88
CA TRP A 78 -9.27 9.10 5.26
C TRP A 78 -10.10 8.24 6.21
N GLN A 79 -11.17 7.61 5.72
CA GLN A 79 -11.94 6.64 6.52
C GLN A 79 -11.09 5.41 6.85
N ASP A 80 -10.24 4.96 5.92
CA ASP A 80 -9.29 3.89 6.19
C ASP A 80 -8.31 4.27 7.31
N VAL A 81 -7.71 5.46 7.22
CA VAL A 81 -6.76 5.97 8.23
C VAL A 81 -7.44 6.07 9.60
N ALA A 82 -8.64 6.64 9.66
CA ALA A 82 -9.41 6.72 10.90
C ALA A 82 -9.76 5.33 11.45
N GLY A 83 -10.17 4.40 10.58
CA GLY A 83 -10.50 3.03 10.94
C GLY A 83 -9.31 2.28 11.56
N TYR A 84 -8.10 2.44 11.00
CA TYR A 84 -6.90 1.83 11.59
C TYR A 84 -6.59 2.40 12.97
N GLY A 85 -6.76 3.70 13.17
CA GLY A 85 -6.62 4.33 14.49
C GLY A 85 -7.62 3.78 15.51
N LEU A 86 -8.89 3.64 15.12
CA LEU A 86 -9.94 3.09 16.00
C LEU A 86 -9.65 1.63 16.39
N LEU A 87 -9.17 0.81 15.46
CA LEU A 87 -8.78 -0.57 15.75
C LEU A 87 -7.67 -0.61 16.80
N LYS A 88 -6.62 0.20 16.64
CA LYS A 88 -5.53 0.28 17.62
C LYS A 88 -5.97 0.81 18.99
N CYS A 89 -6.94 1.73 19.03
CA CYS A 89 -7.51 2.23 20.29
C CYS A 89 -8.41 1.20 21.00
N SER A 90 -8.86 0.15 20.30
CA SER A 90 -9.70 -0.90 20.87
C SER A 90 -8.90 -2.03 21.52
N GLU A 91 -7.57 -2.00 21.40
CA GLU A 91 -6.68 -2.96 22.05
C GLU A 91 -6.53 -2.64 23.54
N PRO A 92 -6.46 -3.65 24.41
CA PRO A 92 -6.19 -3.43 25.83
C PRO A 92 -4.76 -2.89 26.05
N GLU A 93 -4.60 -2.02 27.05
CA GLU A 93 -3.30 -1.46 27.48
C GLU A 93 -2.33 -2.50 28.04
#